data_AF-A0A9W8ESH6-F1
#
_entry.id   AF-A0A9W8ESH6-F1
#
_cell.length_a   1.000
_cell.length_b   1.000
_cell.length_c   1.000
_cell.angle_alpha   90.00
_cell.angle_beta   90.00
_cell.angle_gamma   90.00
#
_symmetry.space_group_name_H-M   'P 1'
#
loop_
_entity.id
_entity.type
_entity.pdbx_description
1 polymer ?
#
loop_
_entity_poly.entity_id
_entity_poly.type
_entity_poly.pdbx_seq_one_letter_code
_entity_poly.pdbx_strand_id
1 'polypeptide(L)'
;MASFPQSINDQMQQVSKKWRRLSNDNVLWGRMLSYRCIAIPEASTHTNEPAMGRNKLAFSVWYTQYAGFTDSYTRMHRAFNRLEKWACKACPHVWQSLAPGLVWVSGESVPVRELLSVVSDSPDMRDFIMAHHIHDGQRRRQRFLEYGLFGSYECYGEVCSLSWLSSRMLQIVDMGRFRILVFAWCHVTRNYLGIVVGCPIAHTQRLLHHVIQLQPQSYRFVDKGLFGSFFVSYVDALSSGHHDVHDNVISLMPNTGPHTSTSYTRGIKITITAMFCADETPRYRVYRYQVTLELIDSVQLGYQCVQLESRHWLVHYANHEFVHANGAGVVGEFPVLSVERPFYRYCSRVEDDPAGLEVVGFEGQFTVVPGSLVDPKGPAIELPVPYIELPIPMEII
;
A
#
# COMPACT_ATOMS: atom_id res chain seq x y z
N MET A 1 -63.42 -33.01 -10.07
CA MET A 1 -62.58 -31.84 -9.71
C MET A 1 -62.68 -31.65 -8.21
N ALA A 2 -61.69 -32.12 -7.45
CA ALA A 2 -61.69 -31.94 -6.00
C ALA A 2 -61.34 -30.49 -5.67
N SER A 3 -62.27 -29.75 -5.07
CA SER A 3 -62.01 -28.41 -4.54
C SER A 3 -61.10 -28.54 -3.31
N PHE A 4 -59.98 -27.83 -3.32
CA PHE A 4 -59.15 -27.68 -2.12
C PHE A 4 -60.00 -27.06 -0.99
N PRO A 5 -59.90 -27.54 0.27
CA PRO A 5 -60.59 -26.93 1.40
C PRO A 5 -60.22 -25.45 1.52
N GLN A 6 -61.21 -24.56 1.60
CA GLN A 6 -61.03 -23.11 1.73
C GLN A 6 -60.02 -22.73 2.82
N SER A 7 -59.96 -23.49 3.93
CA SER A 7 -59.02 -23.22 5.03
C SER A 7 -57.56 -23.42 4.67
N ILE A 8 -57.22 -24.35 3.77
CA ILE A 8 -55.85 -24.56 3.29
C ILE A 8 -55.44 -23.38 2.40
N ASN A 9 -56.35 -22.90 1.57
CA ASN A 9 -56.11 -21.76 0.68
C ASN A 9 -55.89 -20.47 1.48
N ASP A 10 -56.69 -20.25 2.54
CA ASP A 10 -56.52 -19.11 3.46
C ASP A 10 -55.22 -19.18 4.25
N GLN A 11 -54.82 -20.38 4.71
CA GLN A 11 -53.53 -20.60 5.37
C GLN A 11 -52.36 -20.32 4.42
N MET A 12 -52.41 -20.80 3.18
CA MET A 12 -51.38 -20.53 2.17
C MET A 12 -51.28 -19.03 1.85
N GLN A 13 -52.42 -18.33 1.75
CA GLN A 13 -52.42 -16.88 1.56
C GLN A 13 -51.86 -16.11 2.76
N GLN A 14 -52.15 -16.53 4.00
CA GLN A 14 -51.56 -15.91 5.18
C GLN A 14 -50.05 -16.13 5.26
N VAL A 15 -49.59 -17.34 4.96
CA VAL A 15 -48.15 -17.66 4.88
C VAL A 15 -47.49 -16.79 3.80
N SER A 16 -48.08 -16.70 2.60
CA SER A 16 -47.60 -15.84 1.51
C SER A 16 -47.54 -14.34 1.91
N LYS A 17 -48.55 -13.84 2.63
CA LYS A 17 -48.56 -12.46 3.17
C LYS A 17 -47.46 -12.24 4.20
N LYS A 18 -47.22 -13.18 5.11
CA LYS A 18 -46.13 -13.11 6.11
C LYS A 18 -44.75 -13.14 5.43
N TRP A 19 -44.54 -14.04 4.47
CA TRP A 19 -43.31 -14.07 3.67
C TRP A 19 -43.11 -12.78 2.88
N ARG A 20 -44.17 -12.23 2.27
CA ARG A 20 -44.08 -10.96 1.54
C ARG A 20 -43.70 -9.80 2.46
N ARG A 21 -44.28 -9.71 3.67
CA ARG A 21 -43.91 -8.71 4.69
C ARG A 21 -42.44 -8.85 5.08
N LEU A 22 -41.99 -10.07 5.42
CA LEU A 22 -40.59 -10.33 5.76
C LEU A 22 -39.64 -10.01 4.59
N SER A 23 -40.03 -10.34 3.36
CA SER A 23 -39.23 -10.07 2.16
C SER A 23 -39.09 -8.58 1.82
N ASN A 24 -39.90 -7.71 2.43
CA ASN A 24 -39.89 -6.27 2.26
C ASN A 24 -39.48 -5.54 3.56
N ASP A 25 -38.99 -6.28 4.56
CA ASP A 25 -38.63 -5.74 5.87
C ASP A 25 -37.45 -4.77 5.80
N ASN A 26 -37.68 -3.51 6.18
CA ASN A 26 -36.65 -2.47 6.09
C ASN A 26 -35.47 -2.70 7.04
N VAL A 27 -35.62 -3.41 8.16
CA VAL A 27 -34.51 -3.71 9.08
C VAL A 27 -33.57 -4.72 8.45
N LEU A 28 -34.11 -5.79 7.87
CA LEU A 28 -33.33 -6.83 7.19
C LEU A 28 -32.62 -6.26 5.96
N TRP A 29 -33.32 -5.52 5.10
CA TRP A 29 -32.70 -4.85 3.97
C TRP A 29 -31.73 -3.74 4.40
N GLY A 30 -31.99 -3.06 5.51
CA GLY A 30 -31.07 -2.09 6.10
C GLY A 30 -29.73 -2.72 6.48
N ARG A 31 -29.73 -3.92 7.08
CA ARG A 31 -28.51 -4.68 7.36
C ARG A 31 -27.74 -5.05 6.08
N MET A 32 -28.46 -5.43 5.02
CA MET A 32 -27.85 -5.71 3.71
C MET A 32 -27.23 -4.47 3.08
N LEU A 33 -27.92 -3.31 3.12
CA LEU A 33 -27.38 -2.03 2.65
C LEU A 33 -26.10 -1.65 3.40
N SER A 34 -26.14 -1.70 4.74
CA SER A 34 -24.96 -1.43 5.58
C SER A 34 -23.79 -2.37 5.25
N TYR A 35 -24.07 -3.67 5.12
CA TYR A 35 -23.04 -4.65 4.76
C TYR A 35 -22.41 -4.31 3.41
N ARG A 36 -23.20 -3.87 2.43
CA ARG A 36 -22.74 -3.49 1.08
C ARG A 36 -22.20 -2.07 0.98
N CYS A 37 -22.07 -1.33 2.09
CA CYS A 37 -21.65 0.07 2.10
C CYS A 37 -22.54 0.99 1.24
N ILE A 38 -23.85 0.73 1.26
CA ILE A 38 -24.86 1.55 0.58
C ILE A 38 -25.53 2.44 1.62
N ALA A 39 -25.70 3.72 1.30
CA ALA A 39 -26.41 4.66 2.17
C ALA A 39 -27.85 4.18 2.41
N ILE A 40 -28.28 4.18 3.67
CA ILE A 40 -29.66 3.85 4.04
C ILE A 40 -30.52 5.10 3.84
N PRO A 41 -31.57 5.06 3.00
CA PRO A 41 -32.44 6.22 2.81
C PRO A 41 -33.17 6.60 4.12
N GLU A 42 -33.31 7.90 4.37
CA GLU A 42 -34.05 8.43 5.51
C GLU A 42 -35.55 8.11 5.43
N ALA A 43 -36.23 8.16 6.58
CA ALA A 43 -37.69 8.04 6.66
C ALA A 43 -38.34 9.27 6.05
N SER A 44 -39.01 9.10 4.90
CA SER A 44 -39.90 10.12 4.38
C SER A 44 -41.08 10.28 5.33
N THR A 45 -41.39 11.51 5.73
CA THR A 45 -42.60 11.86 6.49
C THR A 45 -43.88 11.73 5.67
N HIS A 46 -43.77 11.53 4.35
CA HIS A 46 -44.90 11.36 3.44
C HIS A 46 -45.34 9.89 3.36
N THR A 47 -46.65 9.68 3.51
CA THR A 47 -47.37 8.41 3.70
C THR A 47 -47.46 7.49 2.48
N ASN A 48 -46.77 7.79 1.38
CA ASN A 48 -46.75 6.92 0.20
C ASN A 48 -45.53 5.99 0.25
N GLU A 49 -45.58 5.01 1.15
CA GLU A 49 -44.57 3.94 1.13
C GLU A 49 -44.67 3.14 -0.18
N PRO A 50 -43.55 2.89 -0.87
CA PRO A 50 -43.55 2.10 -2.09
C PRO A 50 -44.07 0.68 -1.84
N ALA A 51 -44.71 0.07 -2.85
CA ALA A 51 -45.22 -1.31 -2.78
C ALA A 51 -44.13 -2.35 -2.43
N MET A 52 -42.87 -2.00 -2.73
CA MET A 52 -41.65 -2.68 -2.29
C MET A 52 -41.01 -1.85 -1.17
N GLY A 53 -40.59 -2.49 -0.07
CA GLY A 53 -39.98 -1.77 1.06
C GLY A 53 -38.81 -0.87 0.62
N ARG A 54 -38.74 0.35 1.14
CA ARG A 54 -37.78 1.40 0.74
C ARG A 54 -36.33 0.91 0.67
N ASN A 55 -35.86 0.17 1.67
CA ASN A 55 -34.48 -0.31 1.71
C ASN A 55 -34.23 -1.41 0.66
N LYS A 56 -35.27 -2.20 0.32
CA LYS A 56 -35.22 -3.15 -0.79
C LYS A 56 -35.20 -2.46 -2.14
N LEU A 57 -35.95 -1.38 -2.30
CA LEU A 57 -35.89 -0.55 -3.51
C LEU A 57 -34.50 0.05 -3.70
N ALA A 58 -33.91 0.62 -2.65
CA ALA A 58 -32.53 1.12 -2.69
C ALA A 58 -31.53 0.03 -3.08
N PHE A 59 -31.64 -1.17 -2.50
CA PHE A 59 -30.80 -2.31 -2.87
C PHE A 59 -31.00 -2.72 -4.33
N SER A 60 -32.25 -2.79 -4.80
CA SER A 60 -32.57 -3.16 -6.19
C SER A 60 -31.99 -2.17 -7.20
N VAL A 61 -32.12 -0.86 -6.91
CA VAL A 61 -31.55 0.21 -7.76
C VAL A 61 -30.03 0.08 -7.80
N TRP A 62 -29.39 -0.03 -6.64
CA TRP A 62 -27.93 -0.23 -6.54
C TRP A 62 -27.47 -1.50 -7.27
N TYR A 63 -28.14 -2.63 -7.07
CA TYR A 63 -27.78 -3.90 -7.69
C TYR A 63 -27.85 -3.84 -9.22
N THR A 64 -28.87 -3.13 -9.73
CA THR A 64 -29.02 -2.89 -11.17
C THR A 64 -27.95 -1.93 -11.69
N GLN A 65 -27.67 -0.85 -10.96
CA GLN A 65 -26.67 0.16 -11.33
C GLN A 65 -25.25 -0.43 -11.39
N TYR A 66 -24.89 -1.29 -10.44
CA TYR A 66 -23.56 -1.89 -10.32
C TYR A 66 -23.56 -3.37 -10.70
N ALA A 67 -24.42 -3.78 -11.62
CA ALA A 67 -24.46 -5.15 -12.12
C ALA A 67 -23.06 -5.59 -12.61
N GLY A 68 -22.57 -6.73 -12.12
CA GLY A 68 -21.20 -7.22 -12.38
C GLY A 68 -20.11 -6.62 -11.49
N PHE A 69 -20.37 -5.51 -10.80
CA PHE A 69 -19.43 -4.80 -9.92
C PHE A 69 -19.84 -4.80 -8.45
N THR A 70 -20.92 -5.47 -8.05
CA THR A 70 -21.48 -5.43 -6.68
C THR A 70 -20.47 -5.83 -5.59
N ASP A 71 -19.66 -6.85 -5.83
CA ASP A 71 -18.62 -7.28 -4.90
C ASP A 71 -17.43 -6.33 -4.90
N SER A 72 -16.99 -5.84 -6.08
CA SER A 72 -15.94 -4.83 -6.21
C SER A 72 -16.32 -3.51 -5.54
N TYR A 73 -17.56 -3.05 -5.72
CA TYR A 73 -18.16 -1.91 -5.03
C TYR A 73 -17.99 -2.09 -3.52
N THR A 74 -18.46 -3.23 -3.00
CA THR A 74 -18.41 -3.50 -1.55
C THR A 74 -16.97 -3.52 -1.04
N ARG A 75 -16.06 -4.21 -1.74
CA ARG A 75 -14.66 -4.37 -1.34
C ARG A 75 -13.94 -3.03 -1.34
N MET A 76 -14.05 -2.27 -2.43
CA MET A 76 -13.36 -0.99 -2.58
C MET A 76 -13.94 0.07 -1.67
N HIS A 77 -15.27 0.19 -1.52
CA HIS A 77 -15.83 1.14 -0.55
C HIS A 77 -15.36 0.86 0.89
N ARG A 78 -15.24 -0.40 1.30
CA ARG A 78 -14.66 -0.73 2.62
C ARG A 78 -13.20 -0.31 2.71
N ALA A 79 -12.40 -0.56 1.67
CA ALA A 79 -11.00 -0.13 1.64
C ALA A 79 -10.89 1.40 1.72
N PHE A 80 -11.63 2.14 0.90
CA PHE A 80 -11.61 3.60 0.89
C PHE A 80 -12.12 4.22 2.18
N ASN A 81 -13.24 3.74 2.73
CA ASN A 81 -13.74 4.25 4.02
C ASN A 81 -12.69 4.09 5.15
N ARG A 82 -11.89 3.02 5.12
CA ARG A 82 -10.77 2.82 6.05
C ARG A 82 -9.61 3.76 5.75
N LEU A 83 -9.21 3.86 4.47
CA LEU A 83 -8.17 4.76 4.01
C LEU A 83 -8.48 6.21 4.39
N GLU A 84 -9.68 6.71 4.09
CA GLU A 84 -10.09 8.08 4.39
C GLU A 84 -10.10 8.35 5.90
N LYS A 85 -10.65 7.42 6.69
CA LYS A 85 -10.68 7.51 8.15
C LYS A 85 -9.28 7.54 8.77
N TRP A 86 -8.35 6.79 8.19
CA TRP A 86 -6.95 6.80 8.60
C TRP A 86 -6.25 8.08 8.14
N ALA A 87 -6.34 8.42 6.85
CA ALA A 87 -5.62 9.52 6.22
C ALA A 87 -6.03 10.87 6.79
N CYS A 88 -7.31 11.09 7.13
CA CYS A 88 -7.75 12.34 7.73
C CYS A 88 -7.09 12.64 9.09
N LYS A 89 -6.58 11.62 9.78
CA LYS A 89 -5.88 11.73 11.06
C LYS A 89 -4.36 11.68 10.91
N ALA A 90 -3.87 10.65 10.23
CA ALA A 90 -2.46 10.32 10.17
C ALA A 90 -1.71 11.05 9.04
N CYS A 91 -2.39 11.35 7.93
CA CYS A 91 -1.75 11.92 6.73
C CYS A 91 -2.71 12.90 5.99
N PRO A 92 -3.02 14.07 6.58
CA PRO A 92 -4.06 14.96 6.06
C PRO A 92 -3.80 15.46 4.64
N HIS A 93 -2.54 15.61 4.24
CA HIS A 93 -2.16 16.04 2.90
C HIS A 93 -2.54 15.02 1.83
N VAL A 94 -2.33 13.72 2.10
CA VAL A 94 -2.79 12.65 1.21
C VAL A 94 -4.31 12.65 1.13
N TRP A 95 -5.02 12.76 2.26
CA TRP A 95 -6.48 12.83 2.29
C TRP A 95 -7.03 14.00 1.43
N GLN A 96 -6.49 15.21 1.60
CA GLN A 96 -6.91 16.40 0.83
C GLN A 96 -6.56 16.30 -0.67
N SER A 97 -5.58 15.48 -1.01
CA SER A 97 -5.16 15.28 -2.40
C SER A 97 -6.09 14.35 -3.17
N LEU A 98 -6.84 13.47 -2.52
CA LEU A 98 -7.73 12.53 -3.22
C LEU A 98 -8.76 13.29 -4.06
N ALA A 99 -8.78 13.00 -5.35
CA ALA A 99 -9.74 13.59 -6.27
C ALA A 99 -11.13 12.97 -6.04
N PRO A 100 -12.22 13.71 -6.30
CA PRO A 100 -13.54 13.11 -6.44
C PRO A 100 -13.49 11.99 -7.47
N GLY A 101 -14.23 10.92 -7.19
CA GLY A 101 -14.37 9.79 -8.09
C GLY A 101 -15.01 10.15 -9.42
N LEU A 102 -14.83 9.26 -10.38
CA LEU A 102 -15.50 9.35 -11.67
C LEU A 102 -17.01 9.15 -11.50
N VAL A 103 -17.80 9.76 -12.40
CA VAL A 103 -19.25 9.53 -12.39
C VAL A 103 -19.52 8.11 -12.89
N TRP A 104 -20.33 7.35 -12.15
CA TRP A 104 -20.87 6.08 -12.63
C TRP A 104 -22.07 6.35 -13.53
N VAL A 105 -21.81 6.57 -14.81
CA VAL A 105 -22.87 6.35 -15.80
C VAL A 105 -22.95 4.84 -15.96
N SER A 106 -24.14 4.24 -15.94
CA SER A 106 -24.29 2.81 -16.21
C SER A 106 -23.65 2.48 -17.56
N GLY A 107 -22.42 1.94 -17.52
CA GLY A 107 -21.59 1.71 -18.70
C GLY A 107 -20.48 2.73 -19.00
N GLU A 108 -20.31 3.87 -18.31
CA GLU A 108 -19.27 4.86 -18.65
C GLU A 108 -18.74 5.66 -17.45
N SER A 109 -17.53 5.34 -17.00
CA SER A 109 -16.51 6.38 -16.92
C SER A 109 -15.71 6.27 -18.22
N VAL A 110 -16.12 7.01 -19.25
CA VAL A 110 -15.58 6.93 -20.62
C VAL A 110 -14.05 6.81 -20.66
N PRO A 111 -13.26 7.56 -19.86
CA PRO A 111 -11.80 7.49 -19.94
C PRO A 111 -11.21 6.15 -19.47
N VAL A 112 -11.71 5.58 -18.37
CA VAL A 112 -11.20 4.31 -17.85
C VAL A 112 -11.74 3.15 -18.67
N ARG A 113 -12.98 3.22 -19.14
CA ARG A 113 -13.55 2.19 -20.02
C ARG A 113 -12.90 2.17 -21.39
N GLU A 114 -12.55 3.31 -21.99
CA GLU A 114 -11.80 3.35 -23.25
C GLU A 114 -10.37 2.82 -23.07
N LEU A 115 -9.72 3.15 -21.95
CA LEU A 115 -8.43 2.55 -21.62
C LEU A 115 -8.54 1.04 -21.39
N LEU A 116 -9.62 0.57 -20.77
CA LEU A 116 -9.80 -0.85 -20.44
C LEU A 116 -10.47 -1.67 -21.53
N SER A 117 -11.16 -1.05 -22.49
CA SER A 117 -11.65 -1.74 -23.70
C SER A 117 -10.49 -2.25 -24.55
N VAL A 118 -9.31 -1.64 -24.40
CA VAL A 118 -8.03 -2.10 -24.95
C VAL A 118 -7.40 -3.24 -24.11
N VAL A 119 -7.84 -3.43 -22.86
CA VAL A 119 -7.22 -4.29 -21.82
C VAL A 119 -8.07 -5.52 -21.45
N SER A 120 -9.26 -5.67 -22.06
CA SER A 120 -10.31 -6.65 -21.75
C SER A 120 -11.11 -6.35 -20.46
N ASP A 121 -12.44 -6.49 -20.53
CA ASP A 121 -13.35 -6.39 -19.38
C ASP A 121 -13.23 -7.65 -18.49
N SER A 122 -12.06 -7.81 -17.87
CA SER A 122 -11.78 -8.90 -16.96
C SER A 122 -12.39 -8.62 -15.57
N PRO A 123 -13.00 -9.63 -14.91
CA PRO A 123 -13.40 -9.53 -13.50
C PRO A 123 -12.28 -9.04 -12.58
N ASP A 124 -11.02 -9.36 -12.88
CA ASP A 124 -9.85 -8.98 -12.09
C ASP A 124 -9.58 -7.46 -12.10
N MET A 125 -10.00 -6.78 -13.16
CA MET A 125 -9.81 -5.33 -13.32
C MET A 125 -10.94 -4.52 -12.68
N ARG A 126 -12.01 -5.17 -12.21
CA ARG A 126 -13.20 -4.46 -11.68
C ARG A 126 -12.91 -3.68 -10.41
N ASP A 127 -12.02 -4.17 -9.56
CA ASP A 127 -11.59 -3.46 -8.34
C ASP A 127 -10.80 -2.18 -8.70
N PHE A 128 -9.98 -2.22 -9.76
CA PHE A 128 -9.26 -1.05 -10.26
C PHE A 128 -10.19 0.02 -10.84
N ILE A 129 -11.18 -0.40 -11.63
CA ILE A 129 -12.24 0.49 -12.15
C ILE A 129 -13.00 1.13 -10.99
N MET A 130 -13.43 0.32 -10.03
CA MET A 130 -14.20 0.78 -8.88
C MET A 130 -13.38 1.74 -8.01
N ALA A 131 -12.07 1.55 -7.90
CA ALA A 131 -11.21 2.48 -7.19
C ALA A 131 -11.23 3.88 -7.81
N HIS A 132 -11.15 3.98 -9.15
CA HIS A 132 -11.26 5.27 -9.87
C HIS A 132 -12.67 5.87 -9.82
N HIS A 133 -13.70 5.01 -9.72
CA HIS A 133 -15.07 5.43 -9.46
C HIS A 133 -15.23 6.09 -8.08
N ILE A 134 -14.47 5.67 -7.07
CA ILE A 134 -14.52 6.24 -5.72
C ILE A 134 -13.61 7.48 -5.62
N HIS A 135 -12.38 7.39 -6.10
CA HIS A 135 -11.44 8.52 -6.22
C HIS A 135 -10.63 8.46 -7.51
N ASP A 136 -10.67 9.52 -8.33
CA ASP A 136 -9.94 9.58 -9.59
C ASP A 136 -8.47 10.03 -9.40
N GLY A 137 -7.72 9.26 -8.61
CA GLY A 137 -6.32 9.53 -8.28
C GLY A 137 -6.10 10.73 -7.34
N GLN A 138 -4.89 11.26 -7.33
CA GLN A 138 -4.49 12.42 -6.52
C GLN A 138 -4.41 13.71 -7.37
N ARG A 139 -5.02 14.78 -6.87
CA ARG A 139 -4.93 16.14 -7.42
C ARG A 139 -3.53 16.70 -7.19
N ARG A 140 -2.91 17.19 -8.26
CA ARG A 140 -1.65 17.93 -8.18
C ARG A 140 -1.95 19.40 -7.89
N ARG A 141 -1.72 19.85 -6.66
CA ARG A 141 -1.82 21.29 -6.30
C ARG A 141 -0.60 22.08 -6.75
N GLN A 142 0.55 21.42 -6.89
CA GLN A 142 1.79 21.98 -7.45
C GLN A 142 2.31 21.08 -8.57
N ARG A 143 3.34 21.55 -9.31
CA ARG A 143 3.94 20.80 -10.43
C ARG A 143 4.45 19.42 -10.01
N PHE A 144 4.77 19.25 -8.72
CA PHE A 144 5.18 18.01 -8.09
C PHE A 144 4.32 17.74 -6.84
N LEU A 145 3.86 16.50 -6.66
CA LEU A 145 3.25 16.04 -5.42
C LEU A 145 4.37 15.55 -4.50
N GLU A 146 4.51 16.18 -3.34
CA GLU A 146 5.43 15.72 -2.29
C GLU A 146 4.88 14.46 -1.57
N TYR A 147 3.55 14.28 -1.57
CA TYR A 147 2.84 13.28 -0.75
C TYR A 147 2.11 12.22 -1.62
N GLY A 148 2.85 11.23 -2.09
CA GLY A 148 2.31 10.11 -2.86
C GLY A 148 1.50 9.16 -1.98
N LEU A 149 0.30 8.79 -2.45
CA LEU A 149 -0.57 7.85 -1.73
C LEU A 149 0.05 6.47 -1.59
N PHE A 150 0.90 6.03 -2.52
CA PHE A 150 1.55 4.72 -2.44
C PHE A 150 2.93 4.77 -1.77
N GLY A 151 3.16 5.79 -0.95
CA GLY A 151 4.38 5.93 -0.17
C GLY A 151 5.50 6.67 -0.87
N SER A 152 6.49 7.01 -0.07
CA SER A 152 7.71 7.72 -0.48
C SER A 152 8.93 7.24 0.28
N TYR A 153 10.11 7.52 -0.27
CA TYR A 153 11.38 7.49 0.44
C TYR A 153 12.24 8.66 -0.03
N GLU A 154 13.19 9.07 0.80
CA GLU A 154 14.29 9.94 0.41
C GLU A 154 15.60 9.22 0.74
N CYS A 155 16.55 9.22 -0.20
CA CYS A 155 17.89 8.68 0.03
C CYS A 155 18.90 9.49 -0.79
N TYR A 156 19.91 10.07 -0.13
CA TYR A 156 20.94 10.91 -0.76
C TYR A 156 20.37 12.05 -1.63
N GLY A 157 19.28 12.69 -1.17
CA GLY A 157 18.59 13.76 -1.90
C GLY A 157 17.70 13.30 -3.05
N GLU A 158 17.68 12.00 -3.38
CA GLU A 158 16.72 11.43 -4.31
C GLU A 158 15.41 11.10 -3.60
N VAL A 159 14.35 11.81 -3.97
CA VAL A 159 13.01 11.60 -3.43
C VAL A 159 12.18 10.77 -4.41
N CYS A 160 11.69 9.62 -3.95
CA CYS A 160 10.64 8.87 -4.63
C CYS A 160 9.32 9.10 -3.89
N SER A 161 8.26 9.46 -4.60
CA SER A 161 6.92 9.67 -4.05
C SER A 161 5.89 9.20 -5.08
N LEU A 162 5.26 8.04 -4.80
CA LEU A 162 4.38 7.36 -5.76
C LEU A 162 2.96 7.92 -5.66
N SER A 163 2.64 8.82 -6.59
CA SER A 163 1.31 9.43 -6.67
C SER A 163 0.34 8.56 -7.46
N TRP A 164 -0.90 8.39 -6.96
CA TRP A 164 -1.96 7.76 -7.75
C TRP A 164 -2.38 8.70 -8.89
N LEU A 165 -2.21 8.24 -10.13
CA LEU A 165 -2.60 8.94 -11.34
C LEU A 165 -4.13 8.99 -11.53
N SER A 166 -4.64 10.13 -11.99
CA SER A 166 -6.01 10.21 -12.45
C SER A 166 -6.20 9.45 -13.76
N SER A 167 -7.45 9.09 -14.06
CA SER A 167 -7.85 8.40 -15.29
C SER A 167 -7.30 9.03 -16.58
N ARG A 168 -7.19 10.36 -16.62
CA ARG A 168 -6.64 11.13 -17.77
C ARG A 168 -5.13 11.00 -17.93
N MET A 169 -4.44 10.57 -16.89
CA MET A 169 -2.99 10.41 -16.85
C MET A 169 -2.56 8.94 -16.94
N LEU A 170 -3.50 8.00 -16.95
CA LEU A 170 -3.20 6.59 -17.15
C LEU A 170 -2.61 6.38 -18.54
N GLN A 171 -1.55 5.58 -18.61
CA GLN A 171 -0.85 5.28 -19.85
C GLN A 171 -0.52 3.79 -19.90
N ILE A 172 -0.60 3.22 -21.09
CA ILE A 172 -0.08 1.88 -21.35
C ILE A 172 1.31 2.05 -21.95
N VAL A 173 2.31 1.47 -21.30
CA VAL A 173 3.70 1.46 -21.75
C VAL A 173 4.04 0.05 -22.23
N ASP A 174 4.64 -0.04 -23.40
CA ASP A 174 5.16 -1.29 -23.93
C ASP A 174 6.59 -1.52 -23.40
N MET A 175 6.77 -2.63 -22.69
CA MET A 175 8.03 -3.05 -22.08
C MET A 175 8.42 -4.42 -22.63
N GLY A 176 9.17 -4.41 -23.73
CA GLY A 176 9.48 -5.64 -24.47
C GLY A 176 8.20 -6.29 -24.99
N ARG A 177 7.87 -7.48 -24.49
CA ARG A 177 6.63 -8.21 -24.84
C ARG A 177 5.47 -7.97 -23.85
N PHE A 178 5.68 -7.11 -22.86
CA PHE A 178 4.70 -6.79 -21.84
C PHE A 178 4.07 -5.43 -22.14
N ARG A 179 2.79 -5.29 -21.83
CA ARG A 179 2.05 -4.03 -21.89
C ARG A 179 1.62 -3.73 -20.47
N ILE A 180 2.02 -2.57 -19.95
CA ILE A 180 1.82 -2.21 -18.54
C ILE A 180 0.98 -0.94 -18.46
N LEU A 181 -0.17 -1.02 -17.81
CA LEU A 181 -1.00 0.13 -17.45
C LEU A 181 -0.45 0.79 -16.19
N VAL A 182 0.19 1.94 -16.35
CA VAL A 182 0.77 2.72 -15.25
C VAL A 182 -0.35 3.46 -14.50
N PHE A 183 -0.48 3.21 -13.19
CA PHE A 183 -1.49 3.86 -12.35
C PHE A 183 -0.92 4.63 -11.15
N ALA A 184 0.34 4.39 -10.79
CA ALA A 184 1.05 5.23 -9.83
C ALA A 184 2.42 5.58 -10.37
N TRP A 185 2.86 6.82 -10.20
CA TRP A 185 4.13 7.28 -10.78
C TRP A 185 4.80 8.36 -9.93
N CYS A 186 6.13 8.27 -9.85
CA CYS A 186 7.01 9.30 -9.33
C CYS A 186 7.78 9.95 -10.49
N HIS A 187 7.72 11.27 -10.64
CA HIS A 187 8.39 11.98 -11.74
C HIS A 187 9.90 12.04 -11.61
N VAL A 188 10.40 12.05 -10.38
CA VAL A 188 11.82 12.28 -10.06
C VAL A 188 12.63 11.02 -10.35
N THR A 189 12.27 9.91 -9.71
CA THR A 189 12.97 8.62 -9.88
C THR A 189 12.41 7.80 -11.04
N ARG A 190 11.27 8.24 -11.62
CA ARG A 190 10.50 7.53 -12.63
C ARG A 190 10.01 6.15 -12.23
N ASN A 191 10.10 5.81 -10.94
CA ASN A 191 9.46 4.64 -10.37
C ASN A 191 7.94 4.68 -10.58
N TYR A 192 7.34 3.53 -10.82
CA TYR A 192 5.90 3.40 -10.99
C TYR A 192 5.35 2.08 -10.46
N LEU A 193 4.04 2.08 -10.17
CA LEU A 193 3.23 0.87 -10.08
C LEU A 193 2.37 0.77 -11.34
N GLY A 194 2.33 -0.42 -11.91
CA GLY A 194 1.51 -0.69 -13.08
C GLY A 194 0.80 -2.03 -12.99
N ILE A 195 -0.23 -2.20 -13.81
CA ILE A 195 -0.95 -3.46 -13.97
C ILE A 195 -0.53 -4.08 -15.30
N VAL A 196 -0.21 -5.37 -15.32
CA VAL A 196 0.08 -6.07 -16.57
C VAL A 196 -1.22 -6.24 -17.35
N VAL A 197 -1.29 -5.63 -18.53
CA VAL A 197 -2.48 -5.64 -19.41
C VAL A 197 -2.25 -6.40 -20.72
N GLY A 198 -1.01 -6.82 -20.97
CA GLY A 198 -0.64 -7.72 -22.04
C GLY A 198 0.69 -8.37 -21.72
N CYS A 199 0.82 -9.66 -22.02
CA CYS A 199 2.05 -10.42 -21.84
C CYS A 199 2.04 -11.67 -22.74
N PRO A 200 3.19 -12.33 -22.97
CA PRO A 200 3.21 -13.60 -23.68
C PRO A 200 2.34 -14.66 -23.00
N ILE A 201 1.80 -15.60 -23.79
CA ILE A 201 0.90 -16.67 -23.32
C ILE A 201 1.48 -17.44 -22.13
N ALA A 202 2.80 -17.67 -22.12
CA ALA A 202 3.51 -18.37 -21.05
C ALA A 202 3.37 -17.70 -19.68
N HIS A 203 3.15 -16.38 -19.64
CA HIS A 203 3.03 -15.60 -18.39
C HIS A 203 1.59 -15.22 -18.06
N THR A 204 0.64 -15.41 -18.97
CA THR A 204 -0.74 -14.93 -18.84
C THR A 204 -1.42 -15.43 -17.58
N GLN A 205 -1.26 -16.71 -17.24
CA GLN A 205 -1.89 -17.30 -16.05
C GLN A 205 -1.33 -16.76 -14.72
N ARG A 206 -0.09 -16.23 -14.73
CA ARG A 206 0.61 -15.80 -13.51
C ARG A 206 0.63 -14.29 -13.35
N LEU A 207 0.71 -13.53 -14.44
CA LEU A 207 1.02 -12.09 -14.39
C LEU A 207 -0.08 -11.21 -14.97
N LEU A 208 -0.99 -11.72 -15.81
CA LEU A 208 -2.03 -10.86 -16.37
C LEU A 208 -2.90 -10.27 -15.25
N HIS A 209 -3.16 -8.96 -15.31
CA HIS A 209 -3.88 -8.16 -14.31
C HIS A 209 -3.20 -8.01 -12.94
N HIS A 210 -1.99 -8.54 -12.76
CA HIS A 210 -1.23 -8.32 -11.53
C HIS A 210 -0.63 -6.91 -11.49
N VAL A 211 -0.63 -6.31 -10.30
CA VAL A 211 0.11 -5.10 -9.98
C VAL A 211 1.59 -5.47 -9.86
N ILE A 212 2.43 -4.78 -10.61
CA ILE A 212 3.88 -4.95 -10.56
C ILE A 212 4.58 -3.61 -10.32
N GLN A 213 5.74 -3.68 -9.70
CA GLN A 213 6.75 -2.63 -9.70
C GLN A 213 7.94 -3.13 -10.51
N LEU A 214 8.13 -2.61 -11.72
CA LEU A 214 9.11 -3.09 -12.71
C LEU A 214 10.29 -2.13 -12.81
N GLN A 215 11.50 -2.69 -12.85
CA GLN A 215 12.75 -2.03 -13.22
C GLN A 215 12.94 -2.16 -14.74
N PRO A 216 12.78 -1.09 -15.54
CA PRO A 216 12.69 -1.23 -17.00
C PRO A 216 13.94 -1.80 -17.69
N GLN A 217 15.14 -1.45 -17.22
CA GLN A 217 16.39 -1.85 -17.88
C GLN A 217 16.77 -3.32 -17.68
N SER A 218 16.37 -3.91 -16.56
CA SER A 218 16.69 -5.30 -16.19
C SER A 218 15.51 -6.25 -16.34
N TYR A 219 14.30 -5.71 -16.60
CA TYR A 219 13.04 -6.44 -16.55
C TYR A 219 12.76 -7.16 -15.22
N ARG A 220 13.39 -6.71 -14.13
CA ARG A 220 13.15 -7.19 -12.78
C ARG A 220 11.92 -6.56 -12.19
N PHE A 221 11.10 -7.32 -11.49
CA PHE A 221 9.87 -6.78 -10.90
C PHE A 221 9.49 -7.42 -9.57
N VAL A 222 8.68 -6.68 -8.82
CA VAL A 222 7.98 -7.19 -7.65
C VAL A 222 6.50 -7.35 -8.01
N ASP A 223 5.99 -8.57 -7.93
CA ASP A 223 4.57 -8.88 -8.06
C ASP A 223 3.87 -8.57 -6.75
N LYS A 224 2.80 -7.77 -6.82
CA LYS A 224 1.96 -7.40 -5.69
C LYS A 224 0.58 -8.07 -5.76
N GLY A 225 0.36 -8.94 -6.74
CA GLY A 225 -0.89 -9.66 -6.98
C GLY A 225 -1.96 -8.78 -7.63
N LEU A 226 -3.20 -9.27 -7.62
CA LEU A 226 -4.34 -8.52 -8.16
C LEU A 226 -4.56 -7.21 -7.42
N PHE A 227 -4.96 -6.15 -8.16
CA PHE A 227 -5.14 -4.81 -7.62
C PHE A 227 -6.03 -4.77 -6.36
N GLY A 228 -7.15 -5.48 -6.36
CA GLY A 228 -8.07 -5.52 -5.23
C GLY A 228 -7.42 -6.03 -3.94
N SER A 229 -6.69 -7.14 -4.02
CA SER A 229 -5.97 -7.73 -2.88
C SER A 229 -4.83 -6.82 -2.44
N PHE A 230 -4.01 -6.35 -3.39
CA PHE A 230 -2.94 -5.39 -3.15
C PHE A 230 -3.43 -4.16 -2.39
N PHE A 231 -4.48 -3.51 -2.89
CA PHE A 231 -4.97 -2.25 -2.34
C PHE A 231 -5.60 -2.44 -0.96
N VAL A 232 -6.37 -3.51 -0.75
CA VAL A 232 -6.93 -3.86 0.56
C VAL A 232 -5.82 -4.10 1.58
N SER A 233 -4.84 -4.93 1.25
CA SER A 233 -3.69 -5.22 2.12
C SER A 233 -2.86 -3.97 2.40
N TYR A 234 -2.69 -3.10 1.40
CA TYR A 234 -2.00 -1.82 1.56
C TYR A 234 -2.71 -0.92 2.58
N VAL A 235 -4.03 -0.74 2.46
CA VAL A 235 -4.81 0.05 3.43
C VAL A 235 -4.79 -0.56 4.83
N ASP A 236 -4.82 -1.89 4.92
CA ASP A 236 -4.71 -2.60 6.21
C ASP A 236 -3.33 -2.38 6.86
N ALA A 237 -2.25 -2.38 6.06
CA ALA A 237 -0.90 -2.07 6.52
C ALA A 237 -0.76 -0.62 7.01
N LEU A 238 -1.36 0.35 6.32
CA LEU A 238 -1.41 1.74 6.78
C LEU A 238 -2.14 1.85 8.12
N SER A 239 -3.30 1.19 8.23
CA SER A 239 -4.15 1.24 9.42
C SER A 239 -3.54 0.55 10.64
N SER A 240 -2.65 -0.43 10.44
CA SER A 240 -1.97 -1.17 11.51
C SER A 240 -0.66 -0.55 11.97
N GLY A 241 -0.20 0.54 11.35
CA GLY A 241 1.09 1.16 11.66
C GLY A 241 2.29 0.40 11.07
N HIS A 242 2.06 -0.41 10.04
CA HIS A 242 3.14 -1.08 9.30
C HIS A 242 4.00 -0.10 8.50
N HIS A 243 3.42 1.03 8.10
CA HIS A 243 4.15 2.14 7.49
C HIS A 243 4.01 3.38 8.37
N ASP A 244 5.15 3.98 8.71
CA ASP A 244 5.17 5.25 9.42
C ASP A 244 4.80 6.42 8.50
N VAL A 245 4.30 7.49 9.11
CA VAL A 245 4.07 8.78 8.45
C VAL A 245 4.99 9.83 9.08
N HIS A 246 5.74 10.53 8.22
CA HIS A 246 6.75 11.50 8.62
C HIS A 246 6.62 12.72 7.73
N ASP A 247 6.61 13.92 8.30
CA ASP A 247 6.49 15.16 7.53
C ASP A 247 5.30 15.14 6.56
N ASN A 248 4.20 14.49 6.97
CA ASN A 248 2.99 14.24 6.19
C ASN A 248 3.16 13.31 4.97
N VAL A 249 4.25 12.55 4.91
CA VAL A 249 4.57 11.60 3.85
C VAL A 249 4.50 10.18 4.41
N ILE A 250 3.86 9.28 3.68
CA ILE A 250 3.81 7.84 3.99
C ILE A 250 5.17 7.24 3.63
N SER A 251 5.84 6.53 4.54
CA SER A 251 7.08 5.84 4.20
C SER A 251 6.85 4.55 3.43
N LEU A 252 7.63 4.34 2.37
CA LEU A 252 7.71 3.06 1.64
C LEU A 252 8.45 1.97 2.44
N MET A 253 9.19 2.34 3.48
CA MET A 253 9.97 1.43 4.30
C MET A 253 9.06 0.88 5.41
N PRO A 254 8.66 -0.41 5.37
CA PRO A 254 7.82 -0.97 6.41
C PRO A 254 8.56 -1.09 7.76
N ASN A 255 7.79 -1.14 8.84
CA ASN A 255 8.28 -1.30 10.21
C ASN A 255 8.41 -2.75 10.65
N THR A 256 7.81 -3.68 9.90
CA THR A 256 7.85 -5.12 10.18
C THR A 256 7.86 -5.90 8.86
N GLY A 257 8.08 -7.22 8.91
CA GLY A 257 8.01 -8.09 7.74
C GLY A 257 9.30 -8.86 7.48
N PRO A 258 9.38 -9.63 6.37
CA PRO A 258 10.50 -10.52 6.08
C PRO A 258 11.82 -9.77 5.79
N HIS A 259 11.73 -8.51 5.34
CA HIS A 259 12.88 -7.65 5.05
C HIS A 259 13.01 -6.53 6.09
N THR A 260 12.67 -6.85 7.33
CA THR A 260 12.82 -5.97 8.48
C THR A 260 13.40 -6.74 9.65
N SER A 261 14.42 -6.19 10.28
CA SER A 261 15.06 -6.74 11.46
C SER A 261 15.06 -5.71 12.58
N THR A 262 14.92 -6.19 13.82
CA THR A 262 14.92 -5.34 15.02
C THR A 262 15.86 -5.92 16.06
N SER A 263 16.64 -5.07 16.72
CA SER A 263 17.44 -5.43 17.89
C SER A 263 17.26 -4.42 19.02
N TYR A 264 17.61 -4.85 20.23
CA TYR A 264 17.51 -4.06 21.45
C TYR A 264 18.78 -4.20 22.26
N THR A 265 19.37 -3.08 22.68
CA THR A 265 20.57 -3.07 23.52
C THR A 265 20.53 -1.86 24.44
N ARG A 266 20.56 -2.10 25.76
CA ARG A 266 20.59 -1.06 26.80
C ARG A 266 19.56 0.06 26.59
N GLY A 267 18.30 -0.32 26.36
CA GLY A 267 17.21 0.64 26.14
C GLY A 267 17.20 1.35 24.77
N ILE A 268 18.11 0.98 23.86
CA ILE A 268 18.12 1.47 22.47
C ILE A 268 17.59 0.35 21.57
N LYS A 269 16.58 0.67 20.77
CA LYS A 269 16.03 -0.16 19.71
C LYS A 269 16.62 0.26 18.37
N ILE A 270 17.08 -0.70 17.58
CA ILE A 270 17.40 -0.49 16.17
C ILE A 270 16.37 -1.24 15.34
N THR A 271 15.81 -0.57 14.34
CA THR A 271 15.02 -1.20 13.29
C THR A 271 15.70 -0.94 11.95
N ILE A 272 15.96 -2.00 11.20
CA ILE A 272 16.44 -1.90 9.82
C ILE A 272 15.45 -2.55 8.88
N THR A 273 15.16 -1.88 7.78
CA THR A 273 14.29 -2.40 6.73
C THR A 273 14.94 -2.19 5.38
N ALA A 274 14.83 -3.15 4.47
CA ALA A 274 15.31 -3.03 3.10
C ALA A 274 14.18 -3.28 2.09
N MET A 275 14.26 -2.60 0.95
CA MET A 275 13.37 -2.80 -0.18
C MET A 275 14.13 -2.77 -1.50
N PHE A 276 13.66 -3.53 -2.48
CA PHE A 276 14.11 -3.43 -3.86
C PHE A 276 13.61 -2.12 -4.48
N CYS A 277 14.50 -1.38 -5.11
CA CYS A 277 14.19 -0.16 -5.84
C CYS A 277 14.22 -0.43 -7.35
N ALA A 278 13.07 -0.27 -7.98
CA ALA A 278 12.90 -0.44 -9.42
C ALA A 278 13.35 0.80 -10.21
N ASP A 279 14.51 1.36 -9.84
CA ASP A 279 15.05 2.58 -10.43
C ASP A 279 15.37 2.36 -11.92
N GLU A 280 15.07 3.35 -12.78
CA GLU A 280 15.23 3.20 -14.24
C GLU A 280 16.68 3.07 -14.71
N THR A 281 17.66 3.47 -13.90
CA THR A 281 19.03 3.69 -14.34
C THR A 281 19.94 2.46 -14.30
N PRO A 282 19.96 1.60 -13.25
CA PRO A 282 20.90 0.51 -13.17
C PRO A 282 20.37 -0.76 -13.86
N ARG A 283 21.29 -1.53 -14.47
CA ARG A 283 21.00 -2.89 -14.96
C ARG A 283 21.12 -3.95 -13.87
N TYR A 284 21.72 -3.58 -12.75
CA TYR A 284 21.90 -4.41 -11.57
C TYR A 284 20.86 -4.04 -10.50
N ARG A 285 20.71 -4.89 -9.47
CA ARG A 285 19.71 -4.67 -8.41
C ARG A 285 20.22 -3.60 -7.47
N VAL A 286 19.34 -2.64 -7.17
CA VAL A 286 19.57 -1.61 -6.17
C VAL A 286 18.53 -1.76 -5.09
N TYR A 287 19.02 -1.72 -3.85
CA TYR A 287 18.22 -1.82 -2.66
C TYR A 287 18.39 -0.54 -1.86
N ARG A 288 17.28 0.00 -1.35
CA ARG A 288 17.34 1.03 -0.32
C ARG A 288 17.01 0.40 1.01
N TYR A 289 17.75 0.83 2.02
CA TYR A 289 17.47 0.43 3.39
C TYR A 289 17.37 1.65 4.28
N GLN A 290 16.51 1.54 5.28
CA GLN A 290 16.30 2.55 6.30
C GLN A 290 16.72 1.97 7.63
N VAL A 291 17.50 2.74 8.38
CA VAL A 291 17.85 2.43 9.77
C VAL A 291 17.20 3.46 10.66
N THR A 292 16.51 2.98 11.67
CA THR A 292 15.91 3.74 12.75
C THR A 292 16.58 3.37 14.06
N LEU A 293 17.15 4.34 14.75
CA LEU A 293 17.66 4.21 16.11
C LEU A 293 16.72 4.95 17.06
N GLU A 294 16.23 4.26 18.07
CA GLU A 294 15.23 4.77 19.01
C GLU A 294 15.64 4.47 20.46
N LEU A 295 15.79 5.49 21.29
CA LEU A 295 15.91 5.37 22.74
C LEU A 295 14.52 5.14 23.34
N ILE A 296 14.23 3.90 23.68
CA ILE A 296 12.94 3.47 24.23
C ILE A 296 12.93 3.38 25.76
N ASP A 297 14.10 3.28 26.40
CA ASP A 297 14.24 3.20 27.86
C ASP A 297 15.54 3.87 28.33
N SER A 298 15.43 5.11 28.82
CA SER A 298 16.57 5.88 29.33
C SER A 298 17.11 5.33 30.67
N VAL A 299 16.32 4.57 31.42
CA VAL A 299 16.75 3.95 32.68
C VAL A 299 17.68 2.78 32.38
N GLN A 300 17.33 1.94 31.41
CA GLN A 300 18.21 0.86 30.94
C GLN A 300 19.48 1.35 30.28
N LEU A 301 19.42 2.51 29.62
CA LEU A 301 20.62 3.15 29.08
C LEU A 301 21.60 3.47 30.21
N GLY A 302 21.10 4.03 31.32
CA GLY A 302 21.90 4.42 32.49
C GLY A 302 22.72 5.69 32.26
N TYR A 303 22.46 6.42 31.18
CA TYR A 303 23.12 7.67 30.81
C TYR A 303 22.09 8.67 30.27
N GLN A 304 22.41 9.96 30.31
CA GLN A 304 21.52 11.01 29.80
C GLN A 304 21.38 10.96 28.27
N CYS A 305 22.44 10.59 27.58
CA CYS A 305 22.48 10.45 26.13
C CYS A 305 23.59 9.51 25.68
N VAL A 306 23.52 9.10 24.41
CA VAL A 306 24.63 8.48 23.67
C VAL A 306 24.84 9.21 22.36
N GLN A 307 26.06 9.19 21.85
CA GLN A 307 26.39 9.66 20.51
C GLN A 307 26.93 8.53 19.66
N LEU A 308 26.44 8.43 18.43
CA LEU A 308 26.93 7.46 17.46
C LEU A 308 28.34 7.84 16.99
N GLU A 309 29.25 6.87 17.05
CA GLU A 309 30.65 7.02 16.67
C GLU A 309 30.90 6.44 15.27
N SER A 310 30.51 5.19 15.05
CA SER A 310 30.86 4.46 13.84
C SER A 310 29.86 3.36 13.50
N ARG A 311 30.01 2.83 12.30
CA ARG A 311 29.26 1.69 11.77
C ARG A 311 30.21 0.67 11.16
N HIS A 312 29.85 -0.59 11.28
CA HIS A 312 30.46 -1.71 10.57
C HIS A 312 29.36 -2.54 9.92
N TRP A 313 29.50 -2.79 8.63
CA TRP A 313 28.61 -3.65 7.87
C TRP A 313 29.36 -4.85 7.32
N LEU A 314 28.68 -5.98 7.28
CA LEU A 314 29.04 -7.21 6.61
C LEU A 314 28.01 -7.46 5.51
N VAL A 315 28.39 -7.25 4.26
CA VAL A 315 27.51 -7.42 3.10
C VAL A 315 27.76 -8.80 2.50
N HIS A 316 26.71 -9.60 2.39
CA HIS A 316 26.76 -11.00 1.94
C HIS A 316 26.33 -11.13 0.47
N TYR A 317 27.08 -11.90 -0.29
CA TYR A 317 26.83 -12.19 -1.70
C TYR A 317 26.35 -13.63 -1.92
N ALA A 318 25.69 -13.86 -3.07
CA ALA A 318 25.13 -15.16 -3.44
C ALA A 318 26.16 -16.30 -3.54
N ASN A 319 27.44 -15.98 -3.76
CA ASN A 319 28.55 -16.93 -3.79
C ASN A 319 29.09 -17.31 -2.40
N HIS A 320 28.41 -16.88 -1.32
CA HIS A 320 28.83 -17.04 0.08
C HIS A 320 30.08 -16.23 0.49
N GLU A 321 30.56 -15.33 -0.35
CA GLU A 321 31.55 -14.33 0.05
C GLU A 321 30.88 -13.13 0.74
N PHE A 322 31.68 -12.37 1.48
CA PHE A 322 31.24 -11.15 2.13
C PHE A 322 32.30 -10.07 2.07
N VAL A 323 31.86 -8.81 2.21
CA VAL A 323 32.76 -7.65 2.32
C VAL A 323 32.45 -6.84 3.57
N HIS A 324 33.50 -6.26 4.15
CA HIS A 324 33.38 -5.34 5.28
C HIS A 324 33.29 -3.90 4.79
N ALA A 325 32.27 -3.17 5.25
CA ALA A 325 32.17 -1.73 5.06
C ALA A 325 32.19 -1.03 6.42
N ASN A 326 33.37 -0.55 6.82
CA ASN A 326 33.59 0.25 8.02
C ASN A 326 33.49 1.73 7.71
N GLY A 327 32.93 2.53 8.63
CA GLY A 327 32.94 3.97 8.48
C GLY A 327 32.60 4.73 9.76
N ALA A 328 33.14 5.93 9.90
CA ALA A 328 32.74 6.87 10.94
C ALA A 328 31.32 7.39 10.65
N GLY A 329 30.53 7.56 11.71
CA GLY A 329 29.17 8.07 11.64
C GLY A 329 28.24 7.22 10.77
N VAL A 330 27.13 7.83 10.35
CA VAL A 330 26.17 7.31 9.36
C VAL A 330 25.84 8.45 8.40
N VAL A 331 25.92 8.21 7.09
CA VAL A 331 25.64 9.22 6.04
C VAL A 331 26.35 10.58 6.23
N GLY A 332 27.49 10.61 6.92
CA GLY A 332 28.24 11.83 7.22
C GLY A 332 27.86 12.51 8.54
N GLU A 333 26.94 11.93 9.31
CA GLU A 333 26.41 12.45 10.57
C GLU A 333 26.80 11.58 11.79
N PHE A 334 26.81 12.21 12.96
CA PHE A 334 27.12 11.58 14.27
C PHE A 334 25.99 11.88 15.26
N PRO A 335 24.80 11.27 15.06
CA PRO A 335 23.60 11.59 15.81
C PRO A 335 23.72 11.34 17.30
N VAL A 336 23.05 12.19 18.08
CA VAL A 336 22.92 12.07 19.54
C VAL A 336 21.50 11.60 19.86
N LEU A 337 21.38 10.53 20.65
CA LEU A 337 20.11 10.06 21.19
C LEU A 337 20.02 10.44 22.66
N SER A 338 18.92 11.10 23.04
CA SER A 338 18.61 11.51 24.41
C SER A 338 17.10 11.46 24.65
N VAL A 339 16.63 11.76 25.86
CA VAL A 339 15.18 11.84 26.13
C VAL A 339 14.51 12.94 25.29
N GLU A 340 15.22 14.03 25.02
CA GLU A 340 14.75 15.15 24.19
C GLU A 340 14.81 14.85 22.69
N ARG A 341 15.72 13.94 22.28
CA ARG A 341 15.88 13.46 20.90
C ARG A 341 15.99 11.94 20.92
N PRO A 342 14.89 11.22 21.20
CA PRO A 342 14.95 9.78 21.40
C PRO A 342 15.05 9.03 20.08
N PHE A 343 15.12 9.71 18.95
CA PHE A 343 14.89 9.12 17.64
C PHE A 343 15.84 9.70 16.59
N TYR A 344 16.46 8.82 15.80
CA TYR A 344 17.21 9.18 14.60
C TYR A 344 16.96 8.16 13.49
N ARG A 345 16.83 8.63 12.25
CA ARG A 345 16.57 7.78 11.09
C ARG A 345 17.33 8.29 9.88
N TYR A 346 17.85 7.36 9.09
CA TYR A 346 18.45 7.65 7.81
C TYR A 346 18.17 6.55 6.79
N CYS A 347 18.26 6.90 5.52
CA CYS A 347 18.19 5.96 4.40
C CYS A 347 19.53 5.89 3.69
N SER A 348 19.92 4.70 3.28
CA SER A 348 21.12 4.42 2.50
C SER A 348 20.80 3.33 1.46
N ARG A 349 21.78 2.93 0.67
CA ARG A 349 21.61 1.94 -0.39
C ARG A 349 22.67 0.85 -0.33
N VAL A 350 22.29 -0.33 -0.82
CA VAL A 350 23.20 -1.42 -1.17
C VAL A 350 22.86 -1.88 -2.57
N GLU A 351 23.86 -2.20 -3.37
CA GLU A 351 23.70 -2.58 -4.77
C GLU A 351 24.53 -3.82 -5.08
N ASP A 352 24.14 -4.57 -6.11
CA ASP A 352 24.99 -5.66 -6.60
C ASP A 352 26.36 -5.11 -7.00
N ASP A 353 27.38 -5.97 -6.91
CA ASP A 353 28.73 -5.60 -7.27
C ASP A 353 28.84 -5.32 -8.79
N PRO A 354 29.62 -4.32 -9.23
CA PRO A 354 29.84 -4.04 -10.65
C PRO A 354 30.41 -5.21 -11.46
N ALA A 355 31.11 -6.17 -10.83
CA ALA A 355 31.58 -7.40 -11.46
C ALA A 355 30.50 -8.50 -11.57
N GLY A 356 29.26 -8.20 -11.13
CA GLY A 356 28.09 -9.06 -11.29
C GLY A 356 27.78 -9.96 -10.09
N LEU A 357 28.41 -9.76 -8.94
CA LEU A 357 28.06 -10.50 -7.73
C LEU A 357 26.78 -9.95 -7.10
N GLU A 358 25.83 -10.86 -6.95
CA GLU A 358 24.51 -10.60 -6.42
C GLU A 358 24.53 -10.45 -4.90
N VAL A 359 24.12 -9.29 -4.38
CA VAL A 359 23.94 -9.13 -2.93
C VAL A 359 22.67 -9.86 -2.47
N VAL A 360 22.74 -10.56 -1.34
CA VAL A 360 21.61 -11.36 -0.81
C VAL A 360 21.15 -10.89 0.56
N GLY A 361 21.99 -10.17 1.28
CA GLY A 361 21.69 -9.71 2.63
C GLY A 361 22.87 -9.00 3.25
N PHE A 362 22.66 -8.44 4.42
CA PHE A 362 23.72 -7.80 5.18
C PHE A 362 23.40 -7.79 6.67
N GLU A 363 24.43 -7.68 7.49
CA GLU A 363 24.33 -7.52 8.94
C GLU A 363 25.42 -6.54 9.41
N GLY A 364 25.41 -6.15 10.67
CA GLY A 364 26.43 -5.23 11.13
C GLY A 364 26.31 -4.84 12.58
N GLN A 365 26.95 -3.72 12.92
CA GLN A 365 26.87 -3.11 14.24
C GLN A 365 27.11 -1.61 14.15
N PHE A 366 26.48 -0.87 15.06
CA PHE A 366 26.85 0.51 15.37
C PHE A 366 27.61 0.55 16.67
N THR A 367 28.58 1.47 16.75
CA THR A 367 29.26 1.80 18.00
C THR A 367 28.79 3.16 18.46
N VAL A 368 28.32 3.24 19.70
CA VAL A 368 27.90 4.49 20.34
C VAL A 368 28.68 4.69 21.63
N VAL A 369 28.88 5.94 22.04
CA VAL A 369 29.52 6.29 23.31
C VAL A 369 28.53 7.01 24.22
N PRO A 370 28.48 6.69 25.53
CA PRO A 370 27.74 7.49 26.50
C PRO A 370 28.22 8.94 26.55
N GLY A 371 27.30 9.90 26.60
CA GLY A 371 27.63 11.32 26.53
C GLY A 371 27.86 11.78 25.10
N SER A 372 29.06 12.31 24.82
CA SER A 372 29.45 12.80 23.49
C SER A 372 30.80 12.25 23.08
N LEU A 373 31.11 12.30 21.78
CA LEU A 373 32.41 11.88 21.24
C LEU A 373 33.58 12.69 21.82
N VAL A 374 33.35 13.94 22.22
CA VAL A 374 34.37 14.83 22.79
C VAL A 374 34.55 14.62 24.29
N ASP A 375 33.50 14.18 24.99
CA ASP A 375 33.49 13.94 26.43
C ASP A 375 32.71 12.66 26.77
N PRO A 376 33.29 11.47 26.50
CA PRO A 376 32.63 10.19 26.78
C PRO A 376 32.47 9.95 28.28
N LYS A 377 31.28 9.53 28.70
CA LYS A 377 30.93 9.27 30.11
C LYS A 377 31.02 7.79 30.51
N GLY A 378 31.39 6.93 29.58
CA GLY A 378 31.49 5.50 29.79
C GLY A 378 32.14 4.80 28.60
N PRO A 379 32.30 3.46 28.68
CA PRO A 379 32.80 2.67 27.57
C PRO A 379 31.83 2.69 26.39
N ALA A 380 32.37 2.45 25.19
CA ALA A 380 31.57 2.28 23.99
C ALA A 380 30.58 1.11 24.15
N ILE A 381 29.41 1.25 23.52
CA ILE A 381 28.34 0.28 23.50
C ILE A 381 28.16 -0.15 22.04
N GLU A 382 28.25 -1.44 21.79
CA GLU A 382 27.94 -2.02 20.49
C GLU A 382 26.44 -2.29 20.39
N LEU A 383 25.85 -1.83 19.30
CA LEU A 383 24.45 -2.03 18.98
C LEU A 383 24.38 -2.93 17.74
N PRO A 384 24.19 -4.25 17.90
CA PRO A 384 24.21 -5.19 16.79
C PRO A 384 22.99 -4.97 15.89
N VAL A 385 23.21 -5.12 14.58
CA VAL A 385 22.17 -5.15 13.56
C VAL A 385 22.10 -6.59 13.04
N PRO A 386 21.06 -7.36 13.37
CA PRO A 386 20.95 -8.74 12.94
C PRO A 386 20.82 -8.82 11.42
N TYR A 387 21.24 -9.95 10.86
CA TYR A 387 21.11 -10.24 9.43
C TYR A 387 19.71 -9.96 8.90
N ILE A 388 19.68 -9.22 7.79
CA ILE A 388 18.50 -8.95 7.00
C ILE A 388 18.71 -9.53 5.60
N GLU A 389 17.75 -10.35 5.16
CA GLU A 389 17.68 -10.84 3.80
C GLU A 389 17.08 -9.79 2.87
N LEU A 390 17.71 -9.55 1.73
CA LEU A 390 17.22 -8.64 0.72
C LEU A 390 16.11 -9.27 -0.12
N PRO A 391 15.06 -8.52 -0.49
CA PRO A 391 14.00 -9.03 -1.36
C PRO A 391 14.56 -9.35 -2.75
N ILE A 392 14.49 -10.61 -3.18
CA ILE A 392 14.91 -10.98 -4.55
C ILE A 392 13.76 -10.67 -5.52
N PRO A 393 13.93 -9.73 -6.47
CA PRO A 393 12.90 -9.47 -7.46
C PRO A 393 12.76 -10.65 -8.43
N MET A 394 11.57 -10.81 -9.02
CA MET A 394 11.38 -11.74 -10.14
C MET A 394 11.96 -11.16 -11.42
N GLU A 395 12.25 -12.03 -12.37
CA GLU A 395 12.74 -11.65 -13.70
C GLU A 395 11.75 -12.09 -14.78
N ILE A 396 11.52 -11.20 -15.74
CA ILE A 396 10.89 -11.55 -17.00
C ILE A 396 12.03 -12.01 -17.93
N ILE A 397 12.11 -13.32 -18.18
CA ILE A 397 13.07 -13.93 -19.12
C ILE A 397 12.58 -13.79 -20.56
#